data_AF-A0A4X2LF21-F1
#
_entry.id   AF-A0A4X2LF21-F1
#
_cell.length_a   1.000
_cell.length_b   1.000
_cell.length_c   1.000
_cell.angle_alpha   90.00
_cell.angle_beta   90.00
_cell.angle_gamma   90.00
#
_symmetry.space_group_name_H-M   'P 1'
#
loop_
_entity.id
_entity.type
_entity.pdbx_description
1 polymer ?
#
loop_
_entity_poly.entity_id
_entity_poly.type
_entity_poly.pdbx_seq_one_letter_code
_entity_poly.pdbx_strand_id
1 'polypeptide(L)'
;VVHVPGKGDIVVDIGYGGAFYAFVNAERFGLDVCSSKTRDLVDAATAVTEAVKAQVKIHHPESEELAFLYGTILTDGKDAFSAEPTTNVCVFADAQVDRSPTGSGVTARIALQYHKGLIQLNQTRTFKSSATGSLFTGKPVK
;
A
#
# COMPACT_ATOMS: atom_id res chain seq x y z
N VAL A 1 6.40 -12.41 -4.61
CA VAL A 1 7.25 -11.74 -5.62
C VAL A 1 6.48 -11.72 -6.93
N VAL A 2 6.48 -10.61 -7.66
CA VAL A 2 5.88 -10.50 -8.99
C VAL A 2 6.89 -9.92 -9.96
N HIS A 3 6.91 -10.41 -11.18
CA HIS A 3 7.74 -9.87 -12.25
C HIS A 3 7.06 -8.63 -12.86
N VAL A 4 7.70 -7.47 -12.79
CA VAL A 4 7.19 -6.22 -13.37
C VAL A 4 7.97 -5.91 -14.65
N PRO A 5 7.33 -5.92 -15.84
CA PRO A 5 8.01 -5.65 -17.10
C PRO A 5 8.82 -4.34 -17.07
N GLY A 6 10.09 -4.42 -17.45
CA GLY A 6 11.01 -3.28 -17.44
C GLY A 6 11.50 -2.83 -16.05
N LYS A 7 11.00 -3.43 -14.95
CA LYS A 7 11.42 -3.13 -13.56
C LYS A 7 11.98 -4.35 -12.81
N GLY A 8 11.81 -5.56 -13.35
CA GLY A 8 12.33 -6.80 -12.77
C GLY A 8 11.45 -7.35 -11.65
N ASP A 9 12.05 -8.16 -10.78
CA ASP A 9 11.31 -8.86 -9.73
C ASP A 9 11.11 -7.98 -8.49
N ILE A 10 9.83 -7.78 -8.15
CA ILE A 10 9.41 -6.92 -7.05
C ILE A 10 8.75 -7.76 -5.97
N VAL A 11 9.24 -7.60 -4.73
CA VAL A 11 8.59 -8.15 -3.55
C VAL A 11 7.45 -7.21 -3.19
N VAL A 12 6.24 -7.76 -3.13
CA VAL A 12 5.03 -7.05 -2.72
C VAL A 12 4.39 -7.79 -1.56
N ASP A 13 3.81 -7.04 -0.62
CA ASP A 13 2.83 -7.58 0.31
C ASP A 13 1.43 -7.36 -0.25
N ILE A 14 0.50 -8.26 0.02
CA ILE A 14 -0.92 -8.07 -0.29
C ILE A 14 -1.68 -8.10 1.02
N GLY A 15 -2.41 -7.02 1.31
CA GLY A 15 -3.18 -6.87 2.55
C GLY A 15 -4.64 -6.52 2.27
N TYR A 16 -5.53 -6.96 3.16
CA TYR A 16 -6.96 -6.66 3.10
C TYR A 16 -7.38 -5.78 4.28
N GLY A 17 -8.16 -4.73 3.99
CA GLY A 17 -8.68 -3.80 4.99
C GLY A 17 -10.07 -3.27 4.63
N GLY A 18 -10.90 -4.11 4.01
CA GLY A 18 -12.15 -3.74 3.31
C GLY A 18 -11.99 -3.71 1.78
N ALA A 19 -10.75 -3.68 1.30
CA ALA A 19 -10.35 -3.94 -0.09
C ALA A 19 -8.92 -4.51 -0.09
N PHE A 20 -8.52 -5.23 -1.14
CA PHE A 20 -7.14 -5.71 -1.28
C PHE A 20 -6.23 -4.67 -1.92
N TYR A 21 -5.06 -4.47 -1.34
CA TYR A 21 -4.02 -3.61 -1.87
C TYR A 21 -2.69 -4.35 -1.95
N ALA A 22 -1.92 -4.07 -3.00
CA ALA A 22 -0.51 -4.41 -3.05
C ALA A 22 0.30 -3.28 -2.41
N PHE A 23 1.24 -3.61 -1.53
CA PHE A 23 2.12 -2.66 -0.87
C PHE A 23 3.57 -2.86 -1.35
N VAL A 24 4.22 -1.76 -1.69
CA VAL A 24 5.63 -1.77 -2.11
C VAL A 24 6.31 -0.46 -1.74
N ASN A 25 7.57 -0.54 -1.28
CA ASN A 25 8.41 0.64 -1.05
C ASN A 25 8.74 1.31 -2.40
N ALA A 26 8.48 2.61 -2.52
CA ALA A 26 8.77 3.39 -3.73
C ALA A 26 10.26 3.39 -4.12
N GLU A 27 11.17 3.25 -3.16
CA GLU A 27 12.61 3.20 -3.42
C GLU A 27 13.01 2.03 -4.34
N ARG A 28 12.19 0.98 -4.40
CA ARG A 28 12.38 -0.13 -5.36
C ARG A 28 12.35 0.30 -6.82
N PHE A 29 11.79 1.48 -7.10
CA PHE A 29 11.73 2.10 -8.41
C PHE A 29 12.64 3.32 -8.53
N GLY A 30 13.49 3.60 -7.53
CA GLY A 30 14.26 4.84 -7.45
C GLY A 30 13.38 6.08 -7.20
N LEU A 31 12.20 5.89 -6.61
CA LEU A 31 11.24 6.95 -6.35
C LEU A 31 11.12 7.22 -4.85
N ASP A 32 10.73 8.45 -4.52
CA ASP A 32 10.41 8.90 -3.19
C ASP A 32 8.96 9.42 -3.19
N VAL A 33 8.12 8.86 -2.32
CA VAL A 33 6.68 9.18 -2.31
C VAL A 33 6.38 10.65 -2.01
N CYS A 34 7.31 11.39 -1.38
CA CYS A 34 7.12 12.79 -1.00
C CYS A 34 7.60 13.79 -2.07
N SER A 35 8.60 13.42 -2.87
CA SER A 35 9.32 14.35 -3.76
C SER A 35 9.31 13.96 -5.24
N SER A 36 9.06 12.69 -5.57
CA SER A 36 8.92 12.28 -6.97
C SER A 36 7.66 12.86 -7.61
N LYS A 37 7.67 13.00 -8.94
CA LYS A 37 6.50 13.48 -9.68
C LYS A 37 5.36 12.47 -9.50
N THR A 38 4.14 12.98 -9.30
CA THR A 38 2.94 12.13 -9.16
C THR A 38 2.78 11.15 -10.32
N ARG A 39 3.12 11.57 -11.55
CA ARG A 39 3.07 10.68 -12.72
C ARG A 39 3.99 9.48 -12.58
N ASP A 40 5.22 9.66 -12.12
CA ASP A 40 6.18 8.57 -11.98
C ASP A 40 5.70 7.56 -10.91
N LEU A 41 5.08 8.07 -9.83
CA LEU A 41 4.45 7.24 -8.79
C LEU A 41 3.24 6.46 -9.33
N VAL A 42 2.39 7.11 -10.13
CA VAL A 42 1.23 6.49 -10.78
C VAL A 42 1.68 5.40 -11.75
N ASP A 43 2.67 5.66 -12.58
CA ASP A 43 3.20 4.71 -13.54
C ASP A 43 3.79 3.47 -12.83
N ALA A 44 4.54 3.67 -11.74
CA ALA A 44 5.09 2.57 -10.95
C ALA A 44 3.99 1.74 -10.26
N ALA A 45 3.03 2.39 -9.61
CA ALA A 45 1.92 1.70 -8.93
C ALA A 45 1.01 0.95 -9.91
N THR A 46 0.77 1.52 -11.10
CA THR A 46 -0.01 0.88 -12.17
C THR A 46 0.72 -0.36 -12.68
N ALA A 47 2.02 -0.27 -12.95
CA ALA A 47 2.82 -1.41 -13.39
C ALA A 47 2.81 -2.57 -12.37
N VAL A 48 2.85 -2.26 -11.06
CA VAL A 48 2.71 -3.27 -10.00
C VAL A 48 1.31 -3.86 -9.97
N THR A 49 0.28 -3.02 -10.07
CA THR A 49 -1.13 -3.47 -10.08
C THR A 49 -1.38 -4.49 -11.20
N GLU A 50 -0.94 -4.18 -12.41
CA GLU A 50 -1.11 -5.07 -13.56
C GLU A 50 -0.28 -6.36 -13.43
N ALA A 51 0.96 -6.25 -12.92
CA ALA A 51 1.77 -7.43 -12.64
C ALA A 51 1.14 -8.37 -11.60
N VAL A 52 0.58 -7.82 -10.52
CA VAL A 52 -0.10 -8.59 -9.48
C VAL A 52 -1.37 -9.24 -10.03
N LYS A 53 -2.22 -8.50 -10.75
CA LYS A 53 -3.44 -9.06 -11.37
C LYS A 53 -3.13 -10.23 -12.31
N ALA A 54 -2.03 -10.14 -13.06
CA ALA A 54 -1.64 -11.18 -14.01
C ALA A 54 -1.04 -12.44 -13.36
N GLN A 55 -0.41 -12.29 -12.19
CA GLN A 55 0.42 -13.36 -11.59
C GLN A 55 -0.14 -13.92 -10.28
N VAL A 56 -1.05 -13.20 -9.63
CA VAL A 56 -1.56 -13.55 -8.29
C VAL A 56 -3.08 -13.62 -8.34
N LYS A 57 -3.61 -14.83 -8.12
CA LYS A 57 -5.04 -15.03 -7.92
C LYS A 57 -5.39 -14.68 -6.46
N ILE A 58 -6.17 -13.62 -6.29
CA ILE A 58 -6.65 -13.20 -4.97
C ILE A 58 -7.90 -14.00 -4.60
N HIS A 59 -7.99 -14.38 -3.33
CA HIS A 59 -9.14 -15.06 -2.75
C HIS A 59 -9.56 -14.31 -1.49
N HIS A 60 -10.84 -13.99 -1.38
CA HIS A 60 -11.44 -13.53 -0.12
C HIS A 60 -12.13 -14.73 0.55
N PRO A 61 -11.94 -14.97 1.86
CA PRO A 61 -12.42 -16.19 2.52
C PRO A 61 -13.95 -16.32 2.56
N GLU A 62 -14.68 -15.20 2.45
CA GLU A 62 -16.14 -15.18 2.67
C GLU A 62 -16.96 -14.69 1.46
N SER A 63 -16.34 -14.09 0.44
CA SER A 63 -17.09 -13.49 -0.67
C SER A 63 -16.24 -13.35 -1.94
N GLU A 64 -16.61 -14.05 -3.01
CA GLU A 64 -15.90 -13.98 -4.29
C GLU A 64 -15.96 -12.59 -4.93
N GLU A 65 -17.00 -11.80 -4.65
CA GLU A 65 -17.15 -10.43 -5.16
C GLU A 65 -16.06 -9.48 -4.61
N LEU A 66 -15.47 -9.81 -3.46
CA LEU A 66 -14.40 -9.04 -2.84
C LEU A 66 -13.01 -9.55 -3.23
N ALA A 67 -12.92 -10.62 -4.01
CA ALA A 67 -11.67 -11.32 -4.34
C ALA A 67 -10.90 -10.67 -5.50
N PHE A 68 -10.71 -9.35 -5.46
CA PHE A 68 -9.97 -8.61 -6.49
C PHE A 68 -9.02 -7.57 -5.89
N LEU A 69 -7.96 -7.25 -6.64
CA LEU A 69 -7.02 -6.20 -6.26
C LEU A 69 -7.61 -4.82 -6.58
N TYR A 70 -7.76 -3.98 -5.56
CA TYR A 70 -8.30 -2.63 -5.72
C TYR A 70 -7.25 -1.64 -6.27
N GLY A 71 -6.00 -1.79 -5.86
CA GLY A 71 -4.91 -0.93 -6.32
C GLY A 71 -3.58 -1.23 -5.64
N THR A 72 -2.60 -0.36 -5.89
CA THR A 72 -1.27 -0.41 -5.27
C THR A 72 -1.04 0.81 -4.40
N ILE A 73 -0.50 0.58 -3.21
CA ILE A 73 -0.06 1.61 -2.28
C ILE A 73 1.46 1.63 -2.28
N LEU A 74 2.04 2.73 -2.78
CA LEU A 74 3.47 2.99 -2.66
C LEU A 74 3.75 3.61 -1.30
N THR A 75 4.73 3.06 -0.58
CA THR A 75 5.12 3.51 0.76
C THR A 75 6.51 4.14 0.76
N ASP A 76 6.81 4.88 1.82
CA ASP A 76 8.15 5.38 2.13
C ASP A 76 9.09 4.32 2.76
N GLY A 77 8.68 3.05 2.78
CA GLY A 77 9.45 1.96 3.40
C GLY A 77 9.55 1.99 4.93
N LYS A 78 8.99 3.01 5.61
CA LYS A 78 9.08 3.16 7.07
C LYS A 78 7.99 2.35 7.78
N ASP A 79 8.06 1.02 7.67
CA ASP A 79 7.06 0.13 8.28
C ASP A 79 7.35 -0.25 9.74
N ALA A 80 8.61 -0.19 10.21
CA ALA A 80 8.92 -0.36 11.63
C ALA A 80 8.30 0.77 12.46
N PHE A 81 7.74 0.47 13.65
CA PHE A 81 7.08 1.48 14.49
C PHE A 81 7.97 2.70 14.77
N SER A 82 7.37 3.88 14.64
CA SER A 82 7.93 5.17 15.03
C SER A 82 6.78 6.12 15.41
N ALA A 83 7.07 7.11 16.24
CA ALA A 83 6.14 8.21 16.52
C ALA A 83 5.93 9.12 15.30
N GLU A 84 6.90 9.13 14.38
CA GLU A 84 6.81 9.89 13.13
C GLU A 84 5.80 9.27 12.15
N PRO A 85 5.01 10.09 11.43
CA PRO A 85 4.12 9.59 10.39
C PRO A 85 4.89 8.85 9.29
N THR A 86 4.38 7.68 8.89
CA THR A 86 4.79 7.06 7.62
C THR A 86 3.92 7.61 6.49
N THR A 87 4.50 7.76 5.32
CA THR A 87 3.86 8.37 4.16
C THR A 87 3.55 7.33 3.09
N ASN A 88 2.41 7.49 2.41
CA ASN A 88 2.08 6.69 1.24
C ASN A 88 1.25 7.46 0.21
N VAL A 89 1.19 6.90 -1.00
CA VAL A 89 0.21 7.23 -2.03
C VAL A 89 -0.50 5.96 -2.48
N CYS A 90 -1.83 6.03 -2.60
CA CYS A 90 -2.62 4.96 -3.18
C CYS A 90 -3.00 5.30 -4.62
N VAL A 91 -2.76 4.35 -5.52
CA VAL A 91 -3.19 4.42 -6.92
C VAL A 91 -4.16 3.27 -7.19
N PHE A 92 -5.36 3.59 -7.66
CA PHE A 92 -6.48 2.65 -7.77
C PHE A 92 -7.32 2.91 -9.02
N ALA A 93 -8.21 1.95 -9.32
CA ALA A 93 -9.07 1.99 -10.52
C ALA A 93 -8.26 2.32 -11.80
N ASP A 94 -8.75 3.24 -12.62
CA ASP A 94 -8.07 3.72 -13.84
C ASP A 94 -6.96 4.73 -13.51
N ALA A 95 -5.95 4.30 -12.74
CA ALA A 95 -4.78 5.10 -12.36
C ALA A 95 -5.11 6.40 -11.58
N GLN A 96 -6.18 6.37 -10.79
CA GLN A 96 -6.57 7.49 -9.92
C GLN A 96 -5.71 7.54 -8.66
N VAL A 97 -5.43 8.75 -8.17
CA VAL A 97 -4.67 8.97 -6.94
C VAL A 97 -5.62 9.32 -5.81
N ASP A 98 -5.59 8.54 -4.72
CA ASP A 98 -6.26 8.93 -3.49
C ASP A 98 -5.48 10.07 -2.84
N ARG A 99 -6.20 11.15 -2.53
CA ARG A 99 -5.63 12.35 -1.92
C ARG A 99 -5.54 12.21 -0.40
N SER A 100 -6.21 11.23 0.20
CA SER A 100 -6.12 10.86 1.61
C SER A 100 -5.06 9.79 1.84
N PRO A 101 -4.75 9.41 3.09
CA PRO A 101 -3.90 8.24 3.38
C PRO A 101 -4.54 6.89 2.99
N THR A 102 -5.80 6.89 2.51
CA THR A 102 -6.62 5.73 2.13
C THR A 102 -7.01 4.88 3.33
N GLY A 103 -8.24 5.07 3.85
CA GLY A 103 -8.69 4.44 5.11
C GLY A 103 -8.60 2.91 5.13
N SER A 104 -9.16 2.24 4.12
CA SER A 104 -9.03 0.78 3.93
C SER A 104 -7.57 0.33 3.73
N GLY A 105 -6.77 1.17 3.07
CA GLY A 105 -5.32 0.99 2.92
C GLY A 105 -4.57 1.06 4.26
N VAL A 106 -4.92 2.01 5.12
CA VAL A 106 -4.38 2.14 6.50
C VAL A 106 -4.71 0.91 7.31
N THR A 107 -5.95 0.42 7.25
CA THR A 107 -6.37 -0.83 7.92
C THR A 107 -5.54 -2.02 7.44
N ALA A 108 -5.42 -2.21 6.13
CA ALA A 108 -4.62 -3.28 5.54
C ALA A 108 -3.13 -3.18 5.94
N ARG A 109 -2.57 -1.96 5.93
CA ARG A 109 -1.17 -1.71 6.29
C ARG A 109 -0.89 -1.96 7.77
N ILE A 110 -1.82 -1.60 8.66
CA ILE A 110 -1.75 -1.95 10.09
C ILE A 110 -1.79 -3.46 10.29
N ALA A 111 -2.67 -4.18 9.58
CA ALA A 111 -2.73 -5.64 9.66
C ALA A 111 -1.41 -6.29 9.24
N LEU A 112 -0.79 -5.81 8.15
CA LEU A 112 0.52 -6.27 7.69
C LEU A 112 1.64 -5.95 8.70
N GLN A 113 1.68 -4.73 9.23
CA GLN A 113 2.66 -4.35 10.24
C GLN A 113 2.53 -5.21 11.51
N TYR A 114 1.30 -5.48 11.96
CA TYR A 114 1.04 -6.33 13.13
C TYR A 114 1.46 -7.78 12.86
N HIS A 115 1.09 -8.34 11.70
CA HIS A 115 1.51 -9.69 11.29
C HIS A 115 3.04 -9.84 11.26
N LYS A 116 3.75 -8.79 10.86
CA LYS A 116 5.23 -8.75 10.82
C LYS A 116 5.87 -8.42 12.18
N GLY A 117 5.11 -8.21 13.24
CA GLY A 117 5.61 -7.81 14.55
C GLY A 117 6.20 -6.40 14.61
N LEU A 118 5.89 -5.55 13.62
CA LEU A 118 6.41 -4.17 13.51
C LEU A 118 5.61 -3.15 14.33
N ILE A 119 4.44 -3.53 14.83
CA ILE A 119 3.56 -2.74 15.70
C ILE A 119 2.84 -3.66 16.68
N GLN A 120 2.59 -3.19 17.91
CA GLN A 120 1.94 -3.96 18.97
C GLN A 120 0.43 -3.69 19.04
N LEU A 121 -0.32 -4.60 19.68
CA LEU A 121 -1.75 -4.37 19.97
C LEU A 121 -1.96 -3.04 20.71
N ASN A 122 -3.01 -2.32 20.32
CA ASN A 122 -3.39 -1.00 20.85
C ASN A 122 -2.36 0.12 20.63
N GLN A 123 -1.27 -0.13 19.90
CA GLN A 123 -0.30 0.90 19.54
C GLN A 123 -0.79 1.71 18.34
N THR A 124 -1.01 3.01 18.55
CA THR A 124 -1.45 3.93 17.48
C THR A 124 -0.30 4.34 16.59
N ARG A 125 -0.53 4.31 15.28
CA ARG A 125 0.38 4.83 14.27
C ARG A 125 -0.29 5.85 13.35
N THR A 126 0.48 6.86 12.95
CA THR A 126 0.05 7.93 12.05
C THR A 126 0.48 7.65 10.62
N PHE A 127 -0.45 7.86 9.68
CA PHE A 127 -0.26 7.67 8.24
C PHE A 127 -0.55 8.97 7.52
N LYS A 128 0.36 9.39 6.65
CA LYS A 128 0.30 10.65 5.92
C LYS A 128 0.10 10.40 4.43
N SER A 129 -0.80 11.16 3.82
CA SER A 129 -0.93 11.24 2.38
C SER A 129 0.24 12.02 1.80
N SER A 130 0.95 11.48 0.80
CA SER A 130 1.92 12.30 0.08
C SER A 130 1.28 13.33 -0.87
N ALA A 131 0.04 13.11 -1.29
CA ALA A 131 -0.65 14.00 -2.20
C ALA A 131 -1.12 15.31 -1.54
N THR A 132 -1.48 15.27 -0.24
CA THR A 132 -2.05 16.44 0.47
C THR A 132 -1.44 16.71 1.84
N GLY A 133 -0.65 15.78 2.40
CA GLY A 133 -0.18 15.88 3.78
C GLY A 133 -1.24 15.57 4.84
N SER A 134 -2.47 15.22 4.45
CA SER A 134 -3.52 14.79 5.38
C SER A 134 -3.11 13.56 6.19
N LEU A 135 -3.63 13.45 7.41
CA LEU A 135 -3.25 12.43 8.38
C LEU A 135 -4.43 11.57 8.78
N PHE A 136 -4.22 10.26 8.84
CA PHE A 136 -5.07 9.30 9.54
C PHE A 136 -4.27 8.60 10.63
N THR A 137 -4.98 8.03 11.59
CA THR A 137 -4.38 7.15 12.59
C THR A 137 -5.02 5.77 12.53
N GLY A 138 -4.25 4.74 12.86
CA GLY A 138 -4.71 3.36 12.94
C GLY A 138 -4.01 2.63 14.07
N LYS A 139 -4.67 1.65 14.66
CA LYS A 139 -4.08 0.75 15.66
C LYS A 139 -4.66 -0.65 15.51
N PRO A 140 -3.85 -1.71 15.66
CA PRO A 140 -4.39 -3.07 15.70
C PRO A 140 -5.13 -3.27 17.03
N VAL A 141 -6.33 -3.85 16.94
CA VAL A 141 -7.19 -4.18 18.09
C VAL A 141 -7.48 -5.69 18.08
N LYS A 142 -7.95 -6.21 19.22
CA LYS A 142 -8.30 -7.62 19.38
C LYS A 142 -9.75 -7.87 18.99
#